data_AF-A0A0K0Y2B9-F1
#
_entry.id   AF-A0A0K0Y2B9-F1
#
_cell.length_a   1.000
_cell.length_b   1.000
_cell.length_c   1.000
_cell.angle_alpha   90.00
_cell.angle_beta   90.00
_cell.angle_gamma   90.00
#
_symmetry.space_group_name_H-M   'P 1'
#
loop_
_entity.id
_entity.type
_entity.pdbx_description
1 polymer ?
#
loop_
_entity_poly.entity_id
_entity_poly.type
_entity_poly.pdbx_seq_one_letter_code
_entity_poly.pdbx_strand_id
1 'polypeptide(L)'
;MKLIATLTAATLTLSACAVVETAAVDTGREAAKAVVGPIVADTIPGPAGVAITNCVIDNASGEELFAIGVQGATPENITLVSNILARPETVTCATSALT
;
A
#
# COMPACT_ATOMS: atom_id res chain seq x y z
N MET A 1 36.43 -28.96 4.98
CA MET A 1 35.01 -29.21 5.32
C MET A 1 34.40 -28.25 6.34
N LYS A 2 35.15 -27.33 6.99
CA LYS A 2 34.59 -26.34 7.93
C LYS A 2 34.17 -24.99 7.30
N LEU A 3 34.68 -24.68 6.09
CA LEU A 3 34.43 -23.40 5.42
C LEU A 3 33.12 -23.38 4.60
N ILE A 4 32.53 -24.55 4.33
CA ILE A 4 31.29 -24.66 3.56
C ILE A 4 30.07 -24.41 4.46
N ALA A 5 30.16 -24.79 5.74
CA ALA A 5 29.07 -24.63 6.72
C ALA A 5 28.87 -23.17 7.18
N THR A 6 29.89 -22.31 7.06
CA THR A 6 29.79 -20.90 7.44
C THR A 6 29.16 -20.02 6.36
N LEU A 7 29.20 -20.44 5.09
CA LEU A 7 28.61 -19.67 3.99
C LEU A 7 27.09 -19.84 3.92
N THR A 8 26.55 -20.95 4.44
CA THR A 8 25.10 -21.25 4.43
C THR A 8 24.33 -20.51 5.52
N ALA A 9 25.00 -20.06 6.59
CA ALA A 9 24.36 -19.31 7.68
C ALA A 9 24.08 -17.84 7.32
N ALA A 10 24.85 -17.27 6.38
CA ALA A 10 24.69 -15.87 5.96
C ALA A 10 23.54 -15.66 4.96
N THR A 11 23.06 -16.71 4.30
CA THR A 11 21.92 -16.62 3.37
C THR A 11 20.56 -16.69 4.05
N LEU A 12 20.48 -17.21 5.28
CA LEU A 12 19.23 -17.34 6.05
C LEU A 12 18.77 -16.02 6.71
N THR A 13 19.68 -15.08 6.94
CA THR A 13 19.35 -13.78 7.54
C THR A 13 18.76 -12.81 6.52
N LEU A 14 19.12 -12.95 5.23
CA LEU A 14 18.60 -12.07 4.17
C LEU A 14 17.15 -12.41 3.79
N SER A 15 16.78 -13.70 3.82
CA SER A 15 15.38 -14.11 3.62
C SER A 15 14.45 -13.63 4.74
N ALA A 16 14.96 -13.44 5.95
CA ALA A 16 14.15 -12.92 7.06
C ALA A 16 13.81 -11.43 6.88
N CYS A 17 14.73 -10.63 6.34
CA CYS A 17 14.48 -9.21 6.10
C CYS A 17 13.39 -9.01 5.01
N ALA A 18 13.46 -9.78 3.92
CA ALA A 18 12.44 -9.75 2.87
C ALA A 18 11.05 -10.18 3.37
N VAL A 19 10.98 -11.17 4.29
CA VAL A 19 9.73 -11.65 4.90
C VAL A 19 9.14 -10.62 5.87
N VAL A 20 9.97 -9.90 6.61
CA VAL A 20 9.50 -8.82 7.50
C VAL A 20 9.03 -7.61 6.70
N GLU A 21 9.72 -7.27 5.61
CA GLU A 21 9.36 -6.15 4.76
C GLU A 21 8.04 -6.39 4.02
N THR A 22 7.80 -7.60 3.48
CA THR A 22 6.50 -7.95 2.88
C THR A 22 5.36 -7.95 3.90
N ALA A 23 5.57 -8.45 5.12
CA ALA A 23 4.54 -8.46 6.16
C ALA A 23 4.18 -7.05 6.66
N ALA A 24 5.18 -6.15 6.73
CA ALA A 24 4.97 -4.74 7.05
C ALA A 24 4.19 -4.01 5.96
N VAL A 25 4.48 -4.30 4.68
CA VAL A 25 3.75 -3.75 3.53
C VAL A 25 2.29 -4.23 3.51
N ASP A 26 2.06 -5.53 3.75
CA ASP A 26 0.69 -6.09 3.80
C ASP A 26 -0.13 -5.48 4.95
N THR A 27 0.49 -5.29 6.12
CA THR A 27 -0.16 -4.61 7.26
C THR A 27 -0.43 -3.13 6.95
N GLY A 28 0.51 -2.46 6.29
CA GLY A 28 0.36 -1.07 5.85
C GLY A 28 -0.79 -0.88 4.85
N ARG A 29 -0.99 -1.85 3.94
CA ARG A 29 -2.10 -1.83 2.97
C ARG A 29 -3.46 -1.85 3.64
N GLU A 30 -3.68 -2.74 4.60
CA GLU A 30 -4.97 -2.85 5.28
C GLU A 30 -5.23 -1.63 6.19
N ALA A 31 -4.20 -1.14 6.89
CA ALA A 31 -4.30 0.10 7.66
C ALA A 31 -4.63 1.30 6.76
N ALA A 32 -3.96 1.43 5.61
CA ALA A 32 -4.23 2.48 4.66
C ALA A 32 -5.65 2.35 4.06
N LYS A 33 -6.13 1.15 3.72
CA LYS A 33 -7.52 0.94 3.25
C LYS A 33 -8.56 1.45 4.24
N ALA A 34 -8.36 1.23 5.54
CA ALA A 34 -9.27 1.70 6.58
C ALA A 34 -9.38 3.24 6.63
N VAL A 35 -8.35 3.95 6.16
CA VAL A 35 -8.29 5.42 6.10
C VAL A 35 -8.79 5.94 4.75
N VAL A 36 -8.30 5.37 3.65
CA VAL A 36 -8.63 5.81 2.28
C VAL A 36 -10.08 5.50 1.92
N GLY A 37 -10.62 4.37 2.38
CA GLY A 37 -11.97 3.93 2.09
C GLY A 37 -13.04 4.99 2.43
N PRO A 38 -13.11 5.48 3.68
CA PRO A 38 -14.02 6.55 4.05
C PRO A 38 -13.82 7.84 3.25
N ILE A 39 -12.58 8.27 3.03
CA ILE A 39 -12.25 9.50 2.26
C ILE A 39 -12.83 9.42 0.84
N VAL A 40 -12.69 8.27 0.18
CA VAL A 40 -13.23 8.06 -1.17
C VAL A 40 -14.75 7.92 -1.12
N ALA A 41 -15.28 7.20 -0.13
CA ALA A 41 -16.72 6.94 0.02
C ALA A 41 -17.55 8.21 0.26
N ASP A 42 -16.96 9.26 0.84
CA ASP A 42 -17.60 10.57 1.00
C ASP A 42 -18.01 11.20 -0.35
N THR A 43 -17.28 10.89 -1.42
CA THR A 43 -17.56 11.42 -2.77
C THR A 43 -18.19 10.36 -3.68
N ILE A 44 -17.70 9.12 -3.62
CA ILE A 44 -18.11 8.02 -4.49
C ILE A 44 -18.52 6.84 -3.61
N PRO A 45 -19.78 6.78 -3.16
CA PRO A 45 -20.24 5.68 -2.32
C PRO A 45 -20.42 4.38 -3.11
N GLY A 46 -20.40 3.26 -2.38
CA GLY A 46 -20.72 1.94 -2.94
C GLY A 46 -19.55 1.25 -3.65
N PRO A 47 -19.83 0.26 -4.53
CA PRO A 47 -18.80 -0.60 -5.11
C PRO A 47 -17.74 0.14 -5.93
N ALA A 48 -18.15 1.22 -6.62
CA ALA A 48 -17.25 2.09 -7.37
C ALA A 48 -16.19 2.75 -6.47
N GLY A 49 -16.60 3.23 -5.30
CA GLY A 49 -15.69 3.80 -4.30
C GLY A 49 -14.66 2.77 -3.81
N VAL A 50 -15.12 1.55 -3.51
CA VAL A 50 -14.24 0.45 -3.08
C VAL A 50 -13.21 0.10 -4.16
N ALA A 51 -13.64 0.06 -5.42
CA ALA A 51 -12.75 -0.19 -6.54
C ALA A 51 -11.67 0.90 -6.67
N ILE A 52 -12.06 2.17 -6.57
CA ILE A 52 -11.13 3.31 -6.61
C ILE A 52 -10.18 3.28 -5.40
N THR A 53 -10.67 2.98 -4.19
CA THR A 53 -9.83 2.81 -3.01
C THR A 53 -8.75 1.76 -3.24
N ASN A 54 -9.10 0.60 -3.82
CA ASN A 54 -8.11 -0.43 -4.13
C ASN A 54 -7.06 0.06 -5.12
N CYS A 55 -7.45 0.79 -6.18
CA CYS A 55 -6.50 1.38 -7.11
C CYS A 55 -5.52 2.36 -6.45
N VAL A 56 -5.97 3.16 -5.48
CA VAL A 56 -5.06 4.05 -4.71
C VAL A 56 -4.05 3.23 -3.93
N ILE A 57 -4.51 2.20 -3.22
CA ILE A 57 -3.65 1.35 -2.39
C ILE A 57 -2.65 0.56 -3.25
N ASP A 58 -3.06 0.19 -4.47
CA ASP A 58 -2.21 -0.56 -5.41
C ASP A 58 -1.11 0.26 -6.06
N ASN A 59 -1.30 1.57 -6.17
CA ASN A 59 -0.33 2.48 -6.80
C ASN A 59 0.38 3.40 -5.79
N ALA A 60 0.17 3.17 -4.49
CA ALA A 60 0.89 3.82 -3.42
C ALA A 60 2.21 3.10 -3.13
N SER A 61 3.24 3.85 -2.76
CA SER A 61 4.50 3.27 -2.27
C SER A 61 4.34 2.72 -0.84
N GLY A 62 5.26 1.85 -0.40
CA GLY A 62 5.24 1.33 0.97
C GLY A 62 5.33 2.43 2.03
N GLU A 63 6.10 3.50 1.76
CA GLU A 63 6.21 4.67 2.64
C GLU A 63 4.90 5.45 2.72
N GLU A 64 4.22 5.62 1.59
CA GLU A 64 2.92 6.31 1.51
C GLU A 64 1.84 5.54 2.26
N LEU A 65 1.78 4.21 2.07
CA LEU A 65 0.87 3.34 2.79
C LEU A 65 1.10 3.39 4.30
N PHE A 66 2.36 3.38 4.73
CA PHE A 66 2.72 3.51 6.13
C PHE A 66 2.30 4.88 6.69
N ALA A 67 2.60 5.97 5.99
CA ALA A 67 2.23 7.32 6.40
C ALA A 67 0.71 7.51 6.52
N ILE A 68 -0.05 6.94 5.59
CA ILE A 68 -1.52 6.96 5.61
C ILE A 68 -2.06 6.12 6.77
N GLY A 69 -1.61 4.88 6.90
CA GLY A 69 -2.10 3.94 7.90
C GLY A 69 -1.80 4.35 9.34
N VAL A 70 -0.63 4.94 9.60
CA VAL A 70 -0.22 5.35 10.96
C VAL A 70 -0.86 6.66 11.37
N GLN A 71 -0.91 7.66 10.48
CA GLN A 71 -1.36 9.00 10.83
C GLN A 71 -2.88 9.17 10.69
N GLY A 72 -3.55 8.30 9.92
CA GLY A 72 -5.00 8.36 9.70
C GLY A 72 -5.40 9.42 8.68
N ALA A 73 -6.68 9.85 8.72
CA ALA A 73 -7.25 10.81 7.78
C ALA A 73 -6.87 12.26 8.12
N THR A 74 -5.59 12.60 7.99
CA THR A 74 -5.08 13.98 8.14
C THR A 74 -5.23 14.77 6.83
N PRO A 75 -5.26 16.11 6.86
CA PRO A 75 -5.28 16.93 5.64
C PRO A 75 -4.13 16.62 4.67
N GLU A 76 -2.95 16.30 5.22
CA GLU A 76 -1.77 15.90 4.46
C GLU A 76 -1.99 14.56 3.78
N ASN A 77 -2.55 13.57 4.48
CA ASN A 77 -2.88 12.27 3.90
C ASN A 77 -4.02 12.34 2.87
N ILE A 78 -5.02 13.22 3.06
CA ILE A 78 -6.06 13.48 2.05
C ILE A 78 -5.43 14.04 0.77
N THR A 79 -4.48 14.96 0.91
CA THR A 79 -3.72 15.51 -0.21
C THR A 79 -2.87 14.42 -0.88
N LEU A 80 -2.21 13.57 -0.09
CA LEU A 80 -1.43 12.44 -0.60
C LEU A 80 -2.28 11.44 -1.38
N VAL A 81 -3.45 11.06 -0.85
CA VAL A 81 -4.42 10.20 -1.55
C VAL A 81 -4.85 10.83 -2.87
N SER A 82 -5.14 12.13 -2.88
CA SER A 82 -5.48 12.86 -4.10
C SER A 82 -4.34 12.87 -5.12
N ASN A 83 -3.09 13.03 -4.66
CA ASN A 83 -1.90 12.95 -5.51
C ASN A 83 -1.71 11.55 -6.10
N ILE A 84 -1.94 10.49 -5.33
CA ILE A 84 -1.88 9.10 -5.79
C ILE A 84 -3.00 8.84 -6.82
N LEU A 85 -4.22 9.32 -6.57
CA LEU A 85 -5.34 9.23 -7.51
C LEU A 85 -5.04 9.90 -8.85
N ALA A 86 -4.31 11.01 -8.84
CA ALA A 86 -3.95 11.76 -10.04
C ALA A 86 -2.84 11.10 -10.88
N ARG A 87 -2.22 10.01 -10.40
CA ARG A 87 -1.17 9.31 -11.15
C ARG A 87 -1.76 8.58 -12.35
N PRO A 88 -1.06 8.55 -13.51
CA PRO A 88 -1.57 7.92 -14.73
C PRO A 88 -1.98 6.45 -14.54
N GLU A 89 -1.20 5.68 -13.79
CA GLU A 89 -1.46 4.28 -13.48
C GLU A 89 -2.70 4.09 -12.60
N THR A 90 -2.91 4.98 -11.62
CA THR A 90 -4.09 4.95 -10.74
C THR A 90 -5.34 5.35 -11.51
N VAL A 91 -5.25 6.37 -12.37
CA VAL A 91 -6.35 6.79 -13.26
C VAL A 91 -6.73 5.65 -14.20
N THR A 92 -5.74 4.95 -14.76
CA THR A 92 -5.97 3.79 -15.64
C THR A 92 -6.67 2.67 -14.89
N CYS A 93 -6.19 2.32 -13.70
CA CYS A 93 -6.83 1.33 -12.83
C CYS A 93 -8.28 1.71 -12.50
N ALA A 94 -8.51 2.95 -12.05
CA ALA A 94 -9.84 3.44 -11.69
C ALA A 94 -10.79 3.39 -12.90
N THR A 95 -10.33 3.80 -14.08
CA THR A 95 -11.14 3.75 -15.30
C THR A 95 -11.50 2.30 -15.66
N SER A 96 -10.54 1.38 -15.60
CA SER A 96 -10.79 -0.04 -15.86
C SER A 96 -11.67 -0.72 -14.82
N ALA A 97 -11.63 -0.27 -13.57
CA ALA A 97 -12.42 -0.86 -12.49
C ALA A 97 -13.88 -0.38 -12.46
N LEU A 98 -14.20 0.67 -13.22
CA LEU A 98 -15.54 1.24 -13.35
C LEU A 98 -16.30 0.80 -14.61
N THR A 99 -15.63 0.09 -15.52
CA THR A 99 -16.21 -0.48 -16.75
C THR A 99 -16.58 -1.94 -16.56
#